data_AF-A0A527HFH3-F1
#
_entry.id   AF-A0A527HFH3-F1
#
_cell.length_a   1.000
_cell.length_b   1.000
_cell.length_c   1.000
_cell.angle_alpha   90.00
_cell.angle_beta   90.00
_cell.angle_gamma   90.00
#
_symmetry.space_group_name_H-M   'P 1'
#
loop_
_entity.id
_entity.type
_entity.pdbx_description
1 polymer ?
#
loop_
_entity_poly.entity_id
_entity_poly.type
_entity_poly.pdbx_seq_one_letter_code
_entity_poly.pdbx_strand_id
1 'polypeptide(L)'
;GVFGSSALAIRLGLADLPANAGWTHMIGISLLCGIGFTMSLFIGLLAFAGDVALQDAVKVGILAGSFIAAILGAAVLLMAPARGGVEDGEE
;
A
#
# COMPACT_ATOMS: atom_id res chain seq x y z
N GLY A 1 0.23 -1.35 -10.54
CA GLY A 1 0.26 -1.22 -9.06
C GLY A 1 -0.99 -0.51 -8.59
N VAL A 2 -1.33 -0.63 -7.30
CA VAL A 2 -2.65 -0.24 -6.76
C VAL A 2 -3.04 1.19 -7.12
N PHE A 3 -2.18 2.18 -6.88
CA PHE A 3 -2.47 3.58 -7.23
C PHE A 3 -2.83 3.77 -8.71
N GLY A 4 -2.05 3.17 -9.62
CA GLY A 4 -2.27 3.32 -11.05
C GLY A 4 -3.58 2.67 -11.52
N SER A 5 -3.90 1.47 -11.00
CA SER A 5 -5.17 0.81 -11.30
C SER A 5 -6.37 1.59 -10.75
N SER A 6 -6.29 2.08 -9.51
CA SER A 6 -7.36 2.88 -8.90
C SER A 6 -7.53 4.22 -9.62
N ALA A 7 -6.44 4.94 -9.90
CA ALA A 7 -6.48 6.20 -10.63
C ALA A 7 -7.04 6.04 -12.04
N LEU A 8 -6.72 4.93 -12.73
CA LEU A 8 -7.27 4.64 -14.05
C LEU A 8 -8.77 4.33 -13.98
N ALA A 9 -9.20 3.51 -13.01
CA ALA A 9 -10.62 3.20 -12.81
C ALA A 9 -11.44 4.46 -12.52
N ILE A 10 -10.93 5.36 -11.67
CA ILE A 10 -11.57 6.63 -11.36
C ILE A 10 -11.63 7.53 -12.61
N ARG A 11 -10.54 7.60 -13.39
CA ARG A 11 -10.49 8.43 -14.60
C ARG A 11 -11.40 7.92 -15.72
N LEU A 12 -11.69 6.62 -15.76
CA LEU A 12 -12.61 6.00 -16.70
C LEU A 12 -14.08 6.05 -16.23
N GLY A 13 -14.35 6.62 -15.04
CA GLY A 13 -15.69 6.68 -14.47
C GLY A 13 -16.22 5.32 -13.99
N LEU A 14 -15.34 4.34 -13.77
CA LEU A 14 -15.69 3.00 -13.28
C LEU A 14 -15.76 2.92 -11.75
N ALA A 15 -15.20 3.92 -11.05
CA ALA A 15 -15.18 4.01 -9.61
C ALA A 15 -15.11 5.47 -9.16
N ASP A 16 -15.68 5.77 -8.00
CA ASP A 16 -15.54 7.08 -7.35
C ASP A 16 -14.44 7.06 -6.28
N LEU A 17 -13.93 8.25 -5.94
CA LEU A 17 -13.06 8.37 -4.78
C LEU A 17 -13.86 8.05 -3.50
N PRO A 18 -13.28 7.32 -2.53
CA PRO A 18 -13.99 7.00 -1.30
C PRO A 18 -14.48 8.27 -0.59
N ALA A 19 -15.68 8.22 -0.02
CA ALA A 19 -16.23 9.33 0.76
C ALA A 19 -15.23 9.76 1.85
N ASN A 20 -14.94 11.06 1.91
CA ASN A 20 -13.96 11.67 2.84
C ASN A 20 -12.49 11.32 2.60
N ALA A 21 -12.14 10.55 1.56
CA ALA A 21 -10.76 10.31 1.17
C ALA A 21 -10.28 11.35 0.14
N GLY A 22 -9.05 11.82 0.30
CA GLY A 22 -8.38 12.66 -0.68
C GLY A 22 -7.35 11.88 -1.51
N TRP A 23 -6.82 12.50 -2.57
CA TRP A 23 -5.74 11.90 -3.38
C TRP A 23 -4.50 11.55 -2.54
N THR A 24 -4.17 12.35 -1.52
CA THR A 24 -3.06 12.07 -0.59
C THR A 24 -3.29 10.78 0.22
N HIS A 25 -4.52 10.53 0.68
CA HIS A 25 -4.88 9.28 1.35
C HIS A 25 -4.76 8.10 0.39
N MET A 26 -5.17 8.28 -0.86
CA MET A 26 -5.07 7.23 -1.87
C MET A 26 -3.61 6.82 -2.15
N ILE A 27 -2.70 7.81 -2.25
CA ILE A 27 -1.27 7.56 -2.41
C ILE A 27 -0.71 6.84 -1.17
N GLY A 28 -1.03 7.31 0.04
CA GLY A 28 -0.57 6.70 1.28
C GLY A 28 -1.00 5.24 1.42
N ILE A 29 -2.29 4.95 1.21
CA ILE A 29 -2.82 3.57 1.25
C ILE A 29 -2.21 2.70 0.15
N SER A 30 -2.00 3.26 -1.05
CA SER A 30 -1.37 2.54 -2.15
C SER A 30 0.08 2.13 -1.84
N LEU A 31 0.82 2.97 -1.12
CA LEU A 31 2.18 2.66 -0.65
C LEU A 31 2.14 1.56 0.42
N LEU A 32 1.20 1.63 1.37
CA LEU A 32 1.02 0.58 2.38
C LEU A 32 0.64 -0.78 1.78
N CYS A 33 -0.07 -0.79 0.65
CA CYS A 33 -0.38 -2.03 -0.06
C CYS A 33 0.88 -2.75 -0.59
N GLY A 34 2.01 -2.05 -0.71
CA GLY A 34 3.31 -2.64 -1.03
C GLY A 34 3.92 -3.48 0.11
N ILE A 35 3.32 -3.51 1.30
CA ILE A 35 3.82 -4.29 2.44
C ILE A 35 3.45 -5.77 2.23
N GLY A 36 4.42 -6.54 1.75
CA GLY A 36 4.21 -7.92 1.35
C GLY A 36 4.60 -8.99 2.37
N PHE A 37 5.25 -8.62 3.49
CA PHE A 37 5.87 -9.50 4.51
C PHE A 37 5.55 -10.99 4.36
N THR A 38 4.43 -11.48 4.91
CA THR A 38 4.12 -12.92 4.96
C THR A 38 3.93 -13.55 3.58
N MET A 39 3.17 -12.89 2.69
CA MET A 39 2.87 -13.44 1.36
C MET A 39 4.09 -13.43 0.44
N SER A 40 4.88 -12.36 0.48
CA SER A 40 6.11 -12.24 -0.31
C SER A 40 7.20 -13.19 0.19
N LEU A 41 7.32 -13.38 1.52
CA LEU A 41 8.26 -14.36 2.07
C LEU A 41 7.90 -15.78 1.64
N PHE A 42 6.60 -16.12 1.65
CA PHE A 42 6.14 -17.42 1.16
C PHE A 42 6.45 -17.62 -0.33
N ILE A 43 6.19 -16.61 -1.17
CA ILE A 43 6.54 -16.66 -2.60
C ILE A 43 8.05 -16.80 -2.80
N GLY A 44 8.87 -16.07 -2.04
CA GLY A 44 10.32 -16.15 -2.10
C GLY A 44 10.86 -17.53 -1.73
N LEU A 45 10.31 -18.16 -0.69
CA LEU A 45 10.65 -19.52 -0.28
C LEU A 45 10.30 -20.56 -1.36
N LEU A 46 9.15 -20.41 -2.03
CA LEU A 46 8.76 -21.29 -3.13
C LEU A 46 9.61 -21.07 -4.38
N ALA A 47 9.92 -19.81 -4.72
CA ALA A 47 10.68 -19.45 -5.92
C ALA A 47 12.14 -19.93 -5.86
N PHE A 48 12.74 -19.98 -4.67
CA PHE A 48 14.15 -20.30 -4.47
C PHE A 48 14.38 -21.47 -3.52
N ALA A 49 13.47 -22.45 -3.50
CA ALA A 49 13.52 -23.60 -2.59
C ALA A 49 14.87 -24.36 -2.57
N GLY A 50 15.62 -24.33 -3.68
CA GLY A 50 16.91 -25.02 -3.83
C GLY A 50 18.18 -24.19 -3.56
N ASP A 51 18.06 -22.90 -3.27
CA ASP A 51 19.22 -22.01 -3.04
C ASP A 51 19.05 -21.20 -1.76
N VAL A 52 19.74 -21.63 -0.70
CA VAL A 52 19.66 -21.01 0.64
C VAL A 52 20.22 -19.58 0.63
N ALA A 53 21.29 -19.32 -0.11
CA ALA A 53 21.91 -18.00 -0.16
C ALA A 53 20.96 -16.98 -0.80
N LEU A 54 20.26 -17.40 -1.87
CA LEU A 54 19.28 -16.56 -2.52
C LEU A 54 18.04 -16.34 -1.66
N GLN A 55 17.58 -17.36 -0.92
CA GLN A 55 16.47 -17.19 0.03
C GLN A 55 16.77 -16.14 1.09
N ASP A 56 17.98 -16.12 1.64
CA ASP A 56 18.36 -15.15 2.66
C ASP A 56 18.40 -13.72 2.08
N ALA A 57 18.96 -13.56 0.88
CA ALA A 57 18.93 -12.28 0.17
C ALA A 57 17.49 -11.80 -0.09
N VAL A 58 16.60 -12.70 -0.51
CA VAL A 58 15.18 -12.39 -0.78
C VAL A 58 14.44 -12.01 0.50
N LYS A 59 14.65 -12.73 1.61
CA LYS A 59 14.07 -12.38 2.92
C LYS A 59 14.47 -10.96 3.30
N VAL A 60 15.76 -10.63 3.25
CA VAL A 60 16.27 -9.29 3.57
C VAL A 60 15.67 -8.24 2.64
N GLY A 61 15.60 -8.52 1.34
CA GLY A 61 14.99 -7.61 0.37
C GLY A 61 13.51 -7.33 0.65
N ILE A 62 12.72 -8.36 0.97
CA ILE A 62 11.30 -8.22 1.31
C ILE A 62 11.12 -7.42 2.61
N LEU A 63 11.93 -7.70 3.63
CA LEU A 63 11.89 -6.97 4.90
C LEU A 63 12.24 -5.49 4.70
N ALA A 64 13.34 -5.20 4.00
CA ALA A 64 13.78 -3.84 3.72
C ALA A 64 12.77 -3.07 2.87
N GLY A 65 12.26 -3.68 1.80
CA GLY A 65 11.24 -3.07 0.94
C GLY A 65 9.94 -2.80 1.69
N SER A 66 9.47 -3.75 2.51
CA SER A 66 8.26 -3.59 3.34
C SER A 66 8.45 -2.49 4.38
N PHE A 67 9.64 -2.37 4.97
CA PHE A 67 9.95 -1.32 5.93
C PHE A 67 9.95 0.07 5.29
N ILE A 68 10.57 0.21 4.12
CA ILE A 68 10.55 1.47 3.35
C ILE A 68 9.11 1.83 2.95
N ALA A 69 8.33 0.86 2.46
CA ALA A 69 6.92 1.06 2.11
C ALA A 69 6.09 1.49 3.33
N ALA A 70 6.33 0.90 4.50
CA ALA A 70 5.67 1.28 5.75
C ALA A 70 6.01 2.71 6.17
N ILE A 71 7.30 3.10 6.14
CA ILE A 71 7.72 4.46 6.48
C ILE A 71 7.11 5.48 5.51
N LEU A 72 7.24 5.25 4.21
CA LEU A 72 6.74 6.18 3.20
C LEU A 72 5.21 6.28 3.23
N GLY A 73 4.52 5.15 3.32
CA GLY A 73 3.06 5.11 3.42
C GLY A 73 2.57 5.81 4.69
N ALA A 74 3.17 5.52 5.84
CA ALA A 74 2.83 6.18 7.10
C ALA A 74 3.12 7.68 7.05
N ALA A 75 4.28 8.11 6.54
CA ALA A 75 4.62 9.52 6.42
C ALA A 75 3.62 10.27 5.54
N VAL A 76 3.24 9.71 4.38
CA VAL A 76 2.25 10.32 3.49
C VAL A 76 0.87 10.40 4.17
N LEU A 77 0.46 9.38 4.92
CA LEU A 77 -0.82 9.41 5.64
C LEU A 77 -0.81 10.40 6.81
N LEU A 78 0.28 10.52 7.54
CA LEU A 78 0.41 11.49 8.64
C LEU A 78 0.39 12.94 8.14
N MET A 79 0.85 13.17 6.90
CA MET A 79 0.75 14.47 6.24
C MET A 79 -0.60 14.71 5.56
N ALA A 80 -1.45 13.68 5.46
CA ALA A 80 -2.74 13.82 4.83
C ALA A 80 -3.65 14.69 5.73
N PRO A 81 -4.28 15.74 5.17
CA PRO A 81 -5.15 16.59 5.98
C PRO A 81 -6.33 15.78 6.50
N ALA A 82 -6.53 15.79 7.82
CA ALA A 82 -7.75 15.33 8.45
C ALA A 82 -8.88 16.28 8.01
N ARG A 83 -9.54 15.96 6.89
CA ARG A 83 -10.82 16.60 6.58
C ARG A 83 -11.84 15.97 7.50
N GLY A 84 -12.39 16.81 8.38
CA GLY A 84 -13.25 16.43 9.50
C GLY A 84 -14.26 15.37 9.10
N GLY A 85 -14.49 14.44 10.03
CA GLY A 85 -15.66 13.59 9.99
C GLY A 85 -16.87 14.48 9.73
N VAL A 86 -17.66 14.07 8.74
CA VAL A 86 -19.02 14.58 8.58
C VAL A 86 -19.67 14.45 9.95
N GLU A 87 -20.01 15.59 10.55
CA GLU A 87 -21.13 15.65 11.47
C GLU A 87 -22.29 15.07 10.66
N ASP A 88 -22.64 13.81 10.92
CA ASP A 88 -23.90 13.22 10.49
C ASP A 88 -24.99 14.01 11.23
N GLY A 89 -25.25 15.22 10.74
CA GLY A 89 -26.53 15.85 10.89
C GLY A 89 -27.43 15.18 9.89
N GLU A 90 -28.33 14.32 10.36
CA GLU A 90 -29.70 14.26 9.86
C GLU A 90 -30.61 13.59 10.90
N GLU A 91 -31.57 14.43 11.28
CA GLU A 91 -32.89 14.29 11.93
C GLU A 91 -33.47 12.89 12.19
#